data_AF-A0A2T4JPR9-F1
#
_entry.id   AF-A0A2T4JPR9-F1
#
_cell.length_a   1.000
_cell.length_b   1.000
_cell.length_c   1.000
_cell.angle_alpha   90.00
_cell.angle_beta   90.00
_cell.angle_gamma   90.00
#
_symmetry.space_group_name_H-M   'P 1'
#
loop_
_entity.id
_entity.type
_entity.pdbx_description
1 polymer ?
#
loop_
_entity_poly.entity_id
_entity_poly.type
_entity_poly.pdbx_seq_one_letter_code
_entity_poly.pdbx_strand_id
1 'polypeptide(L)'
;MDHASGMTTVSQICDLIGRQTLAHELRVGRTAISNAAVDGRFPAKWYVVVKQHCDALGVACPTELFRFAEPTLAPQSQEAAE
;
A
#
# COMPACT_ATOMS: atom_id res chain seq x y z
N MET A 1 20.76 7.51 16.44
CA MET A 1 19.33 7.66 16.07
C MET A 1 19.28 7.81 14.57
N ASP A 2 19.44 6.67 13.91
CA ASP A 2 19.65 6.54 12.47
C ASP A 2 18.52 7.17 11.67
N HIS A 3 18.86 8.22 10.93
CA HIS A 3 17.99 8.84 9.95
C HIS A 3 17.95 7.93 8.73
N ALA A 4 16.93 7.06 8.66
CA ALA A 4 16.58 6.35 7.43
C ALA A 4 15.94 7.35 6.44
N SER A 5 16.76 8.27 5.91
CA SER A 5 16.42 9.09 4.76
C SER A 5 16.30 8.20 3.53
N GLY A 6 15.07 7.83 3.14
CA GLY A 6 14.80 7.41 1.76
C GLY A 6 13.76 6.30 1.54
N MET A 7 13.33 5.55 2.57
CA MET A 7 12.34 4.49 2.38
C MET A 7 11.12 4.67 3.28
N THR A 8 10.05 5.21 2.71
CA THR A 8 8.72 5.19 3.33
C THR A 8 8.24 3.75 3.40
N THR A 9 8.08 3.22 4.61
CA THR A 9 7.59 1.85 4.85
C THR A 9 6.14 1.86 5.30
N VAL A 10 5.47 0.71 5.25
CA VAL A 10 4.09 0.55 5.74
C VAL A 10 3.98 0.96 7.20
N SER A 11 4.94 0.60 8.05
CA SER A 11 4.96 1.01 9.46
C SER A 11 5.03 2.52 9.62
N GLN A 12 5.85 3.21 8.82
CA GLN A 12 5.92 4.68 8.86
C GLN A 12 4.61 5.32 8.41
N ILE A 13 3.99 4.83 7.33
CA ILE A 13 2.68 5.33 6.86
C ILE A 13 1.62 5.15 7.94
N CYS A 14 1.59 3.98 8.58
CA CYS A 14 0.67 3.68 9.68
C CYS A 14 0.87 4.58 10.90
N ASP A 15 2.11 4.98 11.19
CA ASP A 15 2.44 5.87 12.30
C ASP A 15 2.11 7.34 11.97
N LEU A 16 2.43 7.79 10.75
CA LEU A 16 2.17 9.13 10.25
C LEU A 16 0.67 9.46 10.15
N ILE A 17 -0.13 8.55 9.58
CA ILE A 17 -1.59 8.73 9.44
C ILE A 17 -2.32 8.42 10.76
N GLY A 18 -1.77 7.48 11.52
CA GLY A 18 -2.39 6.94 12.73
C GLY A 18 -3.21 5.68 12.43
N ARG A 19 -2.87 4.60 13.15
CA ARG A 19 -3.49 3.27 12.99
C ARG A 19 -4.99 3.26 13.29
N GLN A 20 -5.45 4.12 14.20
CA GLN A 20 -6.87 4.26 14.53
C GLN A 20 -7.65 4.95 13.40
N THR A 21 -7.09 6.02 12.82
CA THR A 21 -7.67 6.72 11.66
C THR A 21 -7.81 5.77 10.49
N LEU A 22 -6.74 5.06 10.14
CA LEU A 22 -6.78 4.05 9.06
C LEU A 22 -7.80 2.95 9.33
N ALA A 23 -7.88 2.44 10.56
CA ALA A 23 -8.87 1.43 10.93
C ALA A 23 -10.32 1.93 10.75
N HIS A 24 -10.59 3.19 11.13
CA HIS A 24 -11.89 3.82 10.94
C HIS A 24 -12.24 3.98 9.45
N GLU A 25 -11.36 4.60 8.68
CA GLU A 25 -11.59 4.92 7.26
C GLU A 25 -11.70 3.67 6.40
N LEU A 26 -10.87 2.65 6.68
CA LEU A 26 -10.90 1.38 5.97
C LEU A 26 -12.00 0.44 6.49
N ARG A 27 -12.68 0.80 7.60
CA ARG A 27 -13.66 -0.01 8.31
C ARG A 27 -13.14 -1.42 8.65
N VAL A 28 -11.91 -1.49 9.13
CA VAL A 28 -11.25 -2.73 9.55
C VAL A 28 -10.83 -2.65 11.02
N GLY A 29 -10.56 -3.81 11.63
CA GLY A 29 -10.01 -3.85 12.98
C GLY A 29 -8.61 -3.25 13.04
N ARG A 30 -8.26 -2.61 14.18
CA ARG A 30 -6.91 -2.08 14.43
C ARG A 30 -5.83 -3.15 14.27
N THR A 31 -6.14 -4.38 14.63
CA THR A 31 -5.25 -5.54 14.44
C THR A 31 -4.91 -5.79 12.98
N ALA A 32 -5.84 -5.57 12.04
CA ALA A 32 -5.57 -5.72 10.61
C ALA A 32 -4.53 -4.69 10.12
N ILE A 33 -4.59 -3.46 10.63
CA ILE A 33 -3.59 -2.42 10.36
C ILE A 33 -2.24 -2.82 10.94
N SER A 34 -2.21 -3.30 12.19
CA SER A 34 -0.98 -3.78 12.83
C SER A 34 -0.37 -4.95 12.08
N ASN A 35 -1.19 -5.91 11.62
CA ASN A 35 -0.73 -7.05 10.84
C ASN A 35 -0.12 -6.61 9.51
N ALA A 36 -0.75 -5.65 8.80
CA ALA A 36 -0.19 -5.08 7.57
C ALA A 36 1.15 -4.38 7.82
N ALA A 37 1.27 -3.61 8.91
CA ALA A 37 2.51 -2.96 9.29
C ALA A 37 3.65 -3.95 9.57
N VAL A 38 3.36 -5.05 10.27
CA VAL A 38 4.32 -6.13 10.53
C VAL A 38 4.67 -6.89 9.25
N ASP A 39 3.69 -7.17 8.39
CA ASP A 39 3.87 -7.82 7.09
C ASP A 39 4.64 -6.95 6.09
N GLY A 40 4.67 -5.63 6.33
CA GLY A 40 5.32 -4.67 5.45
C GLY A 40 4.58 -4.44 4.13
N ARG A 41 3.35 -4.96 3.97
CA ARG A 41 2.49 -4.70 2.80
C ARG A 41 1.02 -4.48 3.16
N PHE A 42 0.39 -3.58 2.43
CA PHE A 42 -1.04 -3.32 2.46
C PHE A 42 -1.80 -4.17 1.44
N PRO A 43 -3.07 -4.53 1.71
CA PRO A 43 -4.00 -4.99 0.67
C PRO A 43 -4.20 -3.92 -0.41
N ALA A 44 -4.25 -4.33 -1.69
CA ALA A 44 -4.49 -3.39 -2.81
C ALA A 44 -5.76 -2.54 -2.65
N LYS A 45 -6.83 -3.13 -2.09
CA LYS A 45 -8.09 -2.42 -1.85
C LYS A 45 -7.97 -1.22 -0.89
N TRP A 46 -6.89 -1.12 -0.11
CA TRP A 46 -6.66 0.01 0.79
C TRP A 46 -5.95 1.18 0.12
N TYR A 47 -5.42 1.00 -1.10
CA TYR A 47 -4.60 2.00 -1.78
C TYR A 47 -5.27 3.36 -1.90
N VAL A 48 -6.53 3.41 -2.33
CA VAL A 48 -7.24 4.67 -2.57
C VAL A 48 -7.35 5.51 -1.29
N VAL A 49 -7.65 4.89 -0.16
CA VAL A 49 -7.78 5.57 1.14
C VAL A 49 -6.41 5.96 1.67
N VAL A 50 -5.44 5.05 1.66
CA VAL A 50 -4.08 5.33 2.13
C VAL A 50 -3.42 6.43 1.30
N LYS A 51 -3.58 6.39 -0.03
CA LYS A 51 -3.06 7.42 -0.95
C LYS A 51 -3.64 8.79 -0.63
N GLN A 52 -4.94 8.91 -0.38
CA GLN A 52 -5.57 10.19 -0.04
C GLN A 52 -4.96 10.80 1.22
N HIS A 53 -4.74 9.99 2.26
CA HIS A 53 -4.08 10.47 3.47
C HIS A 53 -2.60 10.80 3.25
N CYS A 54 -1.87 9.98 2.50
CA CYS A 54 -0.49 10.27 2.14
C CYS A 54 -0.37 11.59 1.36
N ASP A 55 -1.26 11.82 0.39
CA ASP A 55 -1.30 13.04 -0.43
C ASP A 55 -1.60 14.28 0.43
N ALA A 56 -2.59 14.18 1.33
CA ALA A 56 -2.92 15.24 2.28
C ALA A 56 -1.75 15.59 3.24
N LEU A 57 -0.86 14.63 3.51
CA LEU A 57 0.32 14.81 4.35
C LEU A 57 1.59 15.15 3.55
N GLY A 58 1.53 15.16 2.21
CA GLY A 58 2.70 15.35 1.34
C GLY A 58 3.71 14.19 1.41
N VAL A 59 3.25 12.99 1.78
CA VAL A 59 4.08 11.79 1.95
C VAL A 59 4.03 10.93 0.69
N ALA A 60 5.17 10.37 0.28
CA ALA A 60 5.23 9.43 -0.82
C ALA A 60 4.43 8.15 -0.50
N CYS A 61 3.56 7.72 -1.42
CA CYS A 61 2.77 6.48 -1.30
C CYS A 61 3.18 5.49 -2.41
N PRO A 62 4.30 4.76 -2.23
CA PRO A 62 4.76 3.81 -3.23
C PRO A 62 3.77 2.65 -3.37
N THR A 63 3.36 2.36 -4.61
CA THR A 63 2.45 1.26 -4.94
C THR A 63 3.05 -0.11 -4.63
N GLU A 64 4.38 -0.21 -4.58
CA GLU A 64 5.10 -1.41 -4.18
C GLU A 64 4.76 -1.85 -2.74
N LEU A 65 4.32 -0.94 -1.87
CA LEU A 65 3.87 -1.31 -0.53
C LEU A 65 2.51 -2.03 -0.52
N PHE A 66 1.86 -2.21 -1.67
CA PHE A 66 0.54 -2.79 -1.78
C PHE A 66 0.59 -4.10 -2.57
N ARG A 67 -0.23 -5.07 -2.17
CA ARG A 67 -0.41 -6.36 -2.85
C ARG A 67 -1.30 -6.20 -4.09
N PHE A 68 -0.87 -5.41 -5.06
CA PHE A 68 -1.54 -5.33 -6.36
C PHE A 68 -1.38 -6.65 -7.10
N ALA A 69 -2.42 -7.03 -7.86
CA ALA A 69 -2.29 -8.12 -8.81
C ALA A 69 -1.36 -7.65 -9.93
N GLU A 70 -0.36 -8.46 -10.26
CA GLU A 70 0.44 -8.24 -11.46
C GLU A 70 -0.47 -8.47 -12.68
N PRO A 71 -0.41 -7.60 -13.70
CA PRO A 71 -1.12 -7.87 -14.93
C PRO A 71 -0.58 -9.19 -15.49
N THR A 72 -1.42 -10.23 -15.48
CA THR A 72 -1.21 -11.39 -16.35
C THR A 72 -1.25 -10.85 -17.77
N LEU A 73 -0.07 -10.65 -18.35
CA LEU A 73 0.06 -10.50 -19.79
C LEU A 73 -0.44 -11.83 -20.36
N ALA A 74 -1.67 -11.85 -20.85
CA ALA A 74 -2.15 -12.96 -21.66
C ALA A 74 -1.11 -13.20 -22.77
N PRO A 75 -0.71 -14.46 -23.03
CA PRO A 75 0.19 -14.75 -24.15
C PRO A 75 -0.46 -14.14 -25.40
N GLN A 76 0.24 -13.20 -26.03
CA GLN A 76 -0.24 -12.55 -27.23
C GLN A 76 -0.39 -13.64 -28.29
N SER A 77 -1.64 -13.92 -28.68
CA SER A 77 -1.97 -14.81 -29.79
C SER A 77 -1.40 -14.22 -31.09
N GLN A 78 -0.13 -14.49 -31.37
CA GLN A 78 0.47 -14.38 -32.69
C GLN A 78 0.41 -15.76 -33.34
N GLU A 79 -0.70 -16.04 -34.01
CA GLU A 79 -0.72 -17.05 -35.07
C GLU A 79 -1.65 -16.54 -36.18
N ALA A 80 -1.05 -15.69 -37.01
CA ALA A 80 -1.54 -15.34 -38.33
C ALA A 80 -0.41 -15.69 -39.31
N ALA A 81 -0.80 -16.42 -40.37
CA ALA A 81 -0.04 -16.84 -41.55
C ALA A 81 0.91 -18.05 -41.41
N GLU A 82 0.47 -19.19 -41.94
CA GLU A 82 0.94 -19.64 -43.27
C GLU A 82 -0.15 -20.45 -43.99
#